data_AF-A0A955WSI9-F1
#
_entry.id   AF-A0A955WSI9-F1
#
_cell.length_a   1.000
_cell.length_b   1.000
_cell.length_c   1.000
_cell.angle_alpha   90.00
_cell.angle_beta   90.00
_cell.angle_gamma   90.00
#
_symmetry.space_group_name_H-M   'P 1'
#
loop_
_entity.id
_entity.type
_entity.pdbx_description
1 polymer ?
#
loop_
_entity_poly.entity_id
_entity_poly.type
_entity_poly.pdbx_seq_one_letter_code
_entity_poly.pdbx_strand_id
1 'polypeptide(L)'
;RMRVALAAMLQSPQFLYRLTAPTPDEVEGAAVPLAGWVRASRLSYFLWGSTPDEALLAAAEAGALGTVEGVAAQVRRILPDPRTRATVQHFHRQWLGLDALARMEKDHPYPGGVEALRAVLARSVEALVDEAFVQGVDALLSGPSLHVDGDLAALLGLPAPAGDFGPVAAPADQRAGLLTHPAVLAKLAHPDQTSPIHRGIFVRERLLCQTLPPPPADLIIEPPDPDPRATTQQRFAQHTADPACAGCHTLMDPVGFGFENYDELGRFRQTENGLPVDASGELVAPPTPDLAGPFDGAVALAERLAQSPAVKQCVATWWFRYALARGELPVDACARARIEDAFIDSGGDFTALLVALATSGAFTHRAGTPSDPAVGPLAEPEPEPEPGMGQPPRGFLDGVRPGGIAHGWAFDPDAPAQVAAVDLYLDGGPGDGLYLGSFRADQPRPDVTAAFPEAVGDHGFEVTLPEVARDGRPHSLHALALDDRSGEPTALQGSGAVFRAGLNADAAVNPSYDDAHRPEGFVDSVSADGVVSGWALDRDVVPANVEVHVYVDGPALLGGEFAGSTPTGRARPDVNNALGVPGDHGFGVRLPDRFMDGQPHVIYVYAFNGGHPGNAMLAHSPYEFAGGRR
;
A
#
# COMPACT_ATOMS: atom_id res chain seq x y z
N ARG A 1 39.39 -23.52 -20.87
CA ARG A 1 38.50 -22.91 -21.89
C ARG A 1 37.04 -23.17 -21.55
N MET A 2 36.57 -24.42 -21.41
CA MET A 2 35.19 -24.72 -20.95
C MET A 2 34.82 -24.05 -19.62
N ARG A 3 35.69 -24.09 -18.60
CA ARG A 3 35.43 -23.42 -17.31
C ARG A 3 35.15 -21.91 -17.46
N VAL A 4 35.87 -21.23 -18.34
CA VAL A 4 35.72 -19.78 -18.57
C VAL A 4 34.46 -19.50 -19.38
N ALA A 5 34.15 -20.33 -20.38
CA ALA A 5 32.91 -20.19 -21.15
C ALA A 5 31.66 -20.43 -20.28
N LEU A 6 31.67 -21.47 -19.44
CA LEU A 6 30.61 -21.73 -18.46
C LEU A 6 30.48 -20.59 -17.45
N ALA A 7 31.59 -20.10 -16.89
CA ALA A 7 31.56 -18.96 -15.97
C ALA A 7 30.99 -17.70 -16.63
N ALA A 8 31.40 -17.39 -17.86
CA ALA A 8 30.88 -16.25 -18.62
C ALA A 8 29.39 -16.39 -18.95
N MET A 9 28.94 -17.60 -19.29
CA MET A 9 27.52 -17.87 -19.56
C MET A 9 26.68 -17.72 -18.29
N LEU A 10 27.11 -18.33 -17.18
CA LEU A 10 26.38 -18.29 -15.90
C LEU A 10 26.37 -16.91 -15.24
N GLN A 11 27.31 -16.03 -15.59
CA GLN A 11 27.40 -14.66 -15.11
C GLN A 11 26.86 -13.63 -16.13
N SER A 12 26.39 -14.09 -17.29
CA SER A 12 25.84 -13.18 -18.30
C SER A 12 24.53 -12.58 -17.78
N PRO A 13 24.30 -11.26 -17.96
CA PRO A 13 23.00 -10.66 -17.67
C PRO A 13 21.85 -11.34 -18.42
N GLN A 14 22.08 -11.88 -19.62
CA GLN A 14 21.08 -12.61 -20.40
C GLN A 14 20.73 -13.99 -19.80
N PHE A 15 21.60 -14.53 -18.94
CA PHE A 15 21.34 -15.75 -18.18
C PHE A 15 20.67 -15.45 -16.84
N LEU A 16 21.11 -14.39 -16.17
CA LEU A 16 20.64 -13.99 -14.84
C LEU A 16 19.29 -13.26 -14.87
N TYR A 17 19.01 -12.52 -15.94
CA TYR A 17 17.83 -11.67 -16.08
C TYR A 17 17.05 -12.01 -17.34
N ARG A 18 15.72 -11.85 -17.26
CA ARG A 18 14.82 -11.95 -18.43
C ARG A 18 14.75 -10.57 -19.11
N LEU A 19 15.78 -10.24 -19.86
CA LEU A 19 15.89 -8.95 -20.54
C LEU A 19 15.07 -8.94 -21.84
N THR A 20 14.39 -7.84 -22.10
CA THR A 20 13.72 -7.57 -23.38
C THR A 20 14.48 -6.45 -24.06
N ALA A 21 15.16 -6.76 -25.17
CA ALA A 21 15.91 -5.74 -25.91
C ALA A 21 14.96 -4.74 -26.60
N PRO A 22 15.31 -3.44 -26.64
CA PRO A 22 14.71 -2.46 -27.54
C PRO A 22 14.90 -2.87 -29.00
N THR A 23 13.84 -2.80 -29.80
CA THR A 23 13.96 -2.76 -31.26
C THR A 23 14.15 -1.31 -31.73
N PRO A 24 14.88 -1.07 -32.83
CA PRO A 24 15.14 0.29 -33.33
C PRO A 24 13.89 1.10 -33.68
N ASP A 25 12.77 0.42 -33.92
CA ASP A 25 11.49 1.01 -34.34
C ASP A 25 10.53 1.28 -33.16
N GLU A 26 11.01 1.16 -31.91
CA GLU A 26 10.17 1.41 -30.74
C GLU A 26 9.81 2.88 -30.60
N VAL A 27 8.51 3.15 -30.51
CA VAL A 27 7.99 4.48 -30.21
C VAL A 27 8.00 4.67 -28.69
N GLU A 28 8.64 5.75 -28.26
CA GLU A 28 8.71 6.16 -26.86
C GLU A 28 7.31 6.25 -26.23
N GLY A 29 7.16 5.76 -24.99
CA GLY A 29 5.88 5.76 -24.27
C GLY A 29 4.81 4.80 -24.81
N ALA A 30 5.02 4.16 -25.97
CA ALA A 30 4.08 3.18 -26.51
C ALA A 30 4.26 1.80 -25.87
N ALA A 31 3.16 1.05 -25.74
CA ALA A 31 3.22 -0.35 -25.34
C ALA A 31 3.86 -1.18 -26.47
N VAL A 32 5.01 -1.79 -26.19
CA VAL A 32 5.75 -2.59 -27.17
C VAL A 32 5.38 -4.07 -27.02
N PRO A 33 4.87 -4.73 -28.07
CA PRO A 33 4.56 -6.15 -28.00
C PRO A 33 5.83 -6.98 -27.85
N LEU A 34 5.82 -7.93 -26.93
CA LEU A 34 6.94 -8.86 -26.74
C LEU A 34 7.04 -9.84 -27.90
N ALA A 35 8.25 -10.09 -28.38
CA ALA A 35 8.51 -11.11 -29.39
C ALA A 35 8.07 -12.51 -28.93
N GLY A 36 7.69 -13.38 -29.89
CA GLY A 36 7.19 -14.73 -29.59
C GLY A 36 8.11 -15.55 -28.67
N TRP A 37 9.43 -15.49 -28.90
CA TRP A 37 10.42 -16.18 -28.05
C TRP A 37 10.47 -15.64 -26.63
N VAL A 38 10.28 -14.34 -26.44
CA VAL A 38 10.18 -13.72 -25.11
C VAL A 38 8.91 -14.19 -24.41
N ARG A 39 7.77 -14.23 -25.13
CA ARG A 39 6.50 -14.74 -24.59
C ARG A 39 6.61 -16.22 -24.20
N ALA A 40 7.26 -17.05 -25.00
CA ALA A 40 7.54 -18.45 -24.67
C ALA A 40 8.30 -18.58 -23.34
N SER A 41 9.42 -17.86 -23.21
CA SER A 41 10.20 -17.83 -21.96
C SER A 41 9.39 -17.30 -20.78
N ARG A 42 8.62 -16.22 -20.94
CA ARG A 42 7.77 -15.72 -19.85
C ARG A 42 6.74 -16.76 -19.41
N LEU A 43 6.04 -17.41 -20.35
CA LEU A 43 5.06 -18.46 -20.06
C LEU A 43 5.69 -19.64 -19.31
N SER A 44 6.84 -20.15 -19.78
CA SER A 44 7.47 -21.32 -19.17
C SER A 44 7.95 -21.04 -17.74
N TYR A 45 8.57 -19.89 -17.49
CA TYR A 45 9.03 -19.55 -16.15
C TYR A 45 7.88 -19.18 -15.21
N PHE A 46 6.83 -18.53 -15.72
CA PHE A 46 5.64 -18.22 -14.95
C PHE A 46 4.87 -19.47 -14.53
N LEU A 47 4.67 -20.44 -15.42
CA LEU A 47 3.78 -21.59 -15.20
C LEU A 47 4.50 -22.89 -14.82
N TRP A 48 5.79 -23.02 -15.11
CA TRP A 48 6.62 -24.22 -14.81
C TRP A 48 7.89 -23.94 -14.03
N GLY A 49 8.28 -22.67 -13.84
CA GLY A 49 9.55 -22.33 -13.21
C GLY A 49 10.79 -22.86 -13.97
N SER A 50 10.68 -23.11 -15.28
CA SER A 50 11.75 -23.72 -16.08
C SER A 50 11.76 -23.19 -17.52
N THR A 51 12.76 -23.62 -18.31
CA THR A 51 12.91 -23.22 -19.72
C THR A 51 11.75 -23.74 -20.59
N PRO A 52 11.44 -23.07 -21.73
CA PRO A 52 10.42 -23.54 -22.66
C PRO A 52 10.72 -24.96 -23.18
N ASP A 53 9.67 -25.75 -23.38
CA ASP A 53 9.78 -27.03 -24.07
C ASP A 53 9.75 -26.85 -25.60
N GLU A 54 10.07 -27.92 -26.34
CA GLU A 54 10.14 -27.89 -27.80
C GLU A 54 8.82 -27.43 -28.44
N ALA A 55 7.68 -27.84 -27.87
CA ALA A 55 6.37 -27.43 -28.37
C ALA A 55 6.11 -25.91 -28.20
N LEU A 56 6.51 -25.33 -27.07
CA LEU A 56 6.37 -23.89 -26.82
C LEU A 56 7.35 -23.07 -27.70
N LEU A 57 8.55 -23.60 -27.94
CA LEU A 57 9.52 -23.02 -28.88
C LEU A 57 8.99 -23.06 -30.33
N ALA A 58 8.43 -24.20 -30.77
CA ALA A 58 7.82 -24.32 -32.09
C ALA A 58 6.62 -23.37 -32.26
N ALA A 59 5.82 -23.15 -31.20
CA ALA A 59 4.73 -22.18 -31.21
C ALA A 59 5.23 -20.73 -31.33
N ALA A 60 6.39 -20.42 -30.73
CA ALA A 60 7.05 -19.12 -30.90
C ALA A 60 7.54 -18.92 -32.34
N GLU A 61 8.20 -19.95 -32.90
CA GLU A 61 8.72 -19.94 -34.28
C GLU A 61 7.59 -19.78 -35.31
N ALA A 62 6.48 -20.48 -35.13
CA ALA A 62 5.31 -20.40 -35.99
C ALA A 62 4.50 -19.09 -35.84
N GLY A 63 4.90 -18.18 -34.94
CA GLY A 63 4.19 -16.92 -34.67
C GLY A 63 2.88 -17.09 -33.89
N ALA A 64 2.54 -18.29 -33.42
CA ALA A 64 1.29 -18.56 -32.71
C ALA A 64 1.17 -17.74 -31.41
N LEU A 65 2.31 -17.50 -30.73
CA LEU A 65 2.36 -16.67 -29.52
C LEU A 65 2.11 -15.17 -29.75
N GLY A 66 1.93 -14.75 -31.01
CA GLY A 66 1.49 -13.40 -31.37
C GLY A 66 0.00 -13.15 -31.08
N THR A 67 -0.80 -14.21 -30.92
CA THR A 67 -2.27 -14.16 -30.80
C THR A 67 -2.73 -14.53 -29.39
N VAL A 68 -3.90 -14.02 -28.99
CA VAL A 68 -4.54 -14.36 -27.71
C VAL A 68 -4.86 -15.85 -27.66
N GLU A 69 -5.39 -16.40 -28.75
CA GLU A 69 -5.78 -17.79 -28.90
C GLU A 69 -4.57 -18.73 -28.79
N GLY A 70 -3.46 -18.39 -29.44
CA GLY A 70 -2.24 -19.19 -29.40
C GLY A 70 -1.59 -19.20 -28.01
N VAL A 71 -1.58 -18.06 -27.31
CA VAL A 71 -1.12 -17.99 -25.91
C VAL A 71 -2.03 -18.82 -25.01
N ALA A 72 -3.35 -18.64 -25.09
CA ALA A 72 -4.31 -19.38 -24.27
C ALA A 72 -4.24 -20.90 -24.50
N ALA A 73 -4.01 -21.35 -25.75
CA ALA A 73 -3.81 -22.76 -26.06
C ALA A 73 -2.56 -23.33 -25.38
N GLN A 74 -1.46 -22.58 -25.34
CA GLN A 74 -0.24 -23.01 -24.66
C GLN A 74 -0.43 -23.05 -23.14
N VAL A 75 -1.09 -22.06 -22.53
CA VAL A 75 -1.41 -22.10 -21.09
C VAL A 75 -2.16 -23.39 -20.76
N ARG A 76 -3.27 -23.68 -21.46
CA ARG A 76 -4.06 -24.90 -21.21
C ARG A 76 -3.30 -26.22 -21.40
N ARG A 77 -2.33 -26.24 -22.33
CA ARG A 77 -1.44 -27.39 -22.52
C ARG A 77 -0.44 -27.56 -21.37
N ILE A 78 0.01 -26.44 -20.81
CA ILE A 78 1.06 -26.35 -19.79
C ILE A 78 0.52 -26.76 -18.40
N LEU A 79 -0.67 -26.29 -18.03
CA LEU A 79 -1.20 -26.44 -16.66
C LEU A 79 -1.29 -27.89 -16.13
N PRO A 80 -1.61 -28.92 -16.95
CA PRO A 80 -1.64 -30.30 -16.47
C PRO A 80 -0.26 -30.93 -16.20
N ASP A 81 0.84 -30.27 -16.56
CA ASP A 81 2.19 -30.80 -16.37
C ASP A 81 2.59 -30.80 -14.87
N PRO A 82 3.26 -31.85 -14.36
CA PRO A 82 3.68 -31.93 -12.96
C PRO A 82 4.54 -30.76 -12.48
N ARG A 83 5.28 -30.08 -13.37
CA ARG A 83 6.06 -28.90 -13.02
C ARG A 83 5.18 -27.73 -12.58
N THR A 84 3.97 -27.60 -13.12
CA THR A 84 3.03 -26.54 -12.73
C THR A 84 2.63 -26.69 -11.27
N ARG A 85 2.46 -27.91 -10.77
CA ARG A 85 2.16 -28.17 -9.36
C ARG A 85 3.18 -27.53 -8.43
N ALA A 86 4.48 -27.70 -8.72
CA ALA A 86 5.54 -27.10 -7.90
C ALA A 86 5.51 -25.56 -7.92
N THR A 87 5.21 -24.96 -9.07
CA THR A 87 5.04 -23.51 -9.21
C THR A 87 3.82 -22.99 -8.45
N VAL A 88 2.68 -23.69 -8.51
CA VAL A 88 1.46 -23.36 -7.77
C VAL A 88 1.72 -23.41 -6.26
N GLN A 89 2.37 -24.46 -5.78
CA GLN A 89 2.76 -24.57 -4.37
C GLN A 89 3.72 -23.46 -3.96
N HIS A 90 4.69 -23.12 -4.81
CA HIS A 90 5.61 -22.01 -4.55
C HIS A 90 4.91 -20.65 -4.47
N PHE A 91 3.98 -20.37 -5.38
CA PHE A 91 3.14 -19.17 -5.31
C PHE A 91 2.37 -19.10 -3.99
N HIS A 92 1.67 -20.16 -3.59
CA HIS A 92 0.88 -20.16 -2.36
C HIS A 92 1.75 -20.04 -1.10
N ARG A 93 2.98 -20.59 -1.12
CA ARG A 93 3.94 -20.38 -0.02
C ARG A 93 4.30 -18.91 0.16
N GLN A 94 4.53 -18.17 -0.93
CA GLN A 94 4.82 -16.74 -0.88
C GLN A 94 3.59 -15.92 -0.48
N TRP A 95 2.46 -16.17 -1.14
CA TRP A 95 1.21 -15.45 -0.89
C TRP A 95 0.75 -15.62 0.56
N LEU A 96 0.70 -16.84 1.07
CA LEU A 96 0.19 -17.13 2.41
C LEU A 96 1.29 -17.04 3.49
N GLY A 97 2.54 -16.79 3.09
CA GLY A 97 3.70 -16.71 3.97
C GLY A 97 4.02 -18.04 4.66
N LEU A 98 3.80 -19.17 4.00
CA LEU A 98 3.98 -20.51 4.58
C LEU A 98 5.45 -20.87 4.82
N ASP A 99 6.40 -20.15 4.22
CA ASP A 99 7.84 -20.32 4.52
C ASP A 99 8.17 -20.04 6.00
N ALA A 100 7.29 -19.33 6.72
CA ALA A 100 7.40 -19.16 8.17
C ALA A 100 7.25 -20.49 8.94
N LEU A 101 6.60 -21.51 8.38
CA LEU A 101 6.50 -22.85 8.99
C LEU A 101 7.88 -23.44 9.27
N ALA A 102 8.86 -23.25 8.39
CA ALA A 102 10.22 -23.75 8.57
C ALA A 102 10.93 -23.18 9.81
N ARG A 103 10.43 -22.06 10.36
CA ARG A 103 10.97 -21.37 11.54
C ARG A 103 10.00 -21.37 12.73
N MET A 104 8.86 -22.06 12.61
CA MET A 104 7.82 -22.09 13.63
C MET A 104 8.28 -22.90 14.83
N GLU A 105 8.32 -22.30 16.02
CA GLU A 105 8.56 -23.01 17.28
C GLU A 105 7.25 -23.29 18.01
N LYS A 106 7.20 -24.40 18.77
CA LYS A 106 6.06 -24.78 19.62
C LYS A 106 6.55 -25.46 20.89
N ASP A 107 5.97 -25.07 22.02
CA ASP A 107 6.31 -25.63 23.33
C ASP A 107 5.60 -26.96 23.59
N HIS A 108 4.51 -27.20 22.87
CA HIS A 108 3.75 -28.44 22.98
C HIS A 108 4.49 -29.62 22.33
N PRO A 109 4.54 -30.79 23.00
CA PRO A 109 5.20 -31.96 22.47
C PRO A 109 4.44 -32.53 21.27
N TYR A 110 5.18 -32.93 20.23
CA TYR A 110 4.69 -33.66 19.07
C TYR A 110 5.59 -34.88 18.80
N PRO A 111 5.06 -36.04 18.37
CA PRO A 111 5.90 -37.17 17.98
C PRO A 111 6.94 -36.78 16.92
N GLY A 112 8.22 -37.06 17.18
CA GLY A 112 9.31 -36.62 16.29
C GLY A 112 9.71 -35.14 16.43
N GLY A 113 9.10 -34.40 17.36
CA GLY A 113 9.42 -33.01 17.67
C GLY A 113 8.85 -31.99 16.69
N VAL A 114 9.17 -30.71 16.91
CA VAL A 114 8.66 -29.60 16.10
C VAL A 114 9.02 -29.73 14.62
N GLU A 115 10.17 -30.32 14.29
CA GLU A 115 10.58 -30.52 12.90
C GLU A 115 9.66 -31.50 12.15
N ALA A 116 9.24 -32.59 12.79
CA ALA A 116 8.26 -33.51 12.23
C ALA A 116 6.90 -32.82 12.04
N LEU A 117 6.49 -32.00 13.01
CA LEU A 117 5.26 -31.20 12.92
C LEU A 117 5.30 -30.23 11.72
N ARG A 118 6.42 -29.49 11.54
CA ARG A 118 6.59 -28.58 10.40
C ARG A 118 6.46 -29.31 9.07
N ALA A 119 7.11 -30.47 8.94
CA ALA A 119 7.10 -31.26 7.72
C ALA A 119 5.69 -31.77 7.37
N VAL A 120 4.94 -32.29 8.34
CA VAL A 120 3.56 -32.76 8.08
C VAL A 120 2.60 -31.61 7.81
N LEU A 121 2.72 -30.48 8.51
CA LEU A 121 1.87 -29.30 8.29
C LEU A 121 2.10 -28.70 6.89
N ALA A 122 3.35 -28.63 6.44
CA ALA A 122 3.70 -28.18 5.10
C ALA A 122 3.06 -29.09 4.02
N ARG A 123 3.22 -30.41 4.15
CA ARG A 123 2.59 -31.39 3.24
C ARG A 123 1.07 -31.31 3.25
N SER A 124 0.48 -31.09 4.42
CA SER A 124 -0.97 -30.97 4.62
C SER A 124 -1.54 -29.76 3.87
N VAL A 125 -0.93 -28.58 4.02
CA VAL A 125 -1.41 -27.36 3.33
C VAL A 125 -1.12 -27.38 1.84
N GLU A 126 -0.02 -27.99 1.40
CA GLU A 126 0.27 -28.21 -0.03
C GLU A 126 -0.80 -29.09 -0.69
N ALA A 127 -1.28 -30.13 -0.01
CA ALA A 127 -2.38 -30.95 -0.51
C ALA A 127 -3.69 -30.15 -0.65
N LEU A 128 -4.03 -29.30 0.32
CA LEU A 128 -5.17 -28.37 0.21
C LEU A 128 -5.03 -27.43 -0.99
N VAL A 129 -3.84 -26.87 -1.20
CA VAL A 129 -3.54 -25.99 -2.34
C VAL A 129 -3.71 -26.73 -3.68
N ASP A 130 -3.22 -27.97 -3.77
CA ASP A 130 -3.34 -28.77 -4.98
C ASP A 130 -4.80 -29.10 -5.32
N GLU A 131 -5.62 -29.41 -4.30
CA GLU A 131 -7.05 -29.64 -4.48
C GLU A 131 -7.79 -28.38 -4.90
N ALA A 132 -7.53 -27.26 -4.24
CA ALA A 132 -8.13 -25.98 -4.57
C ALA A 132 -7.74 -25.48 -5.97
N PHE A 133 -6.52 -25.78 -6.43
CA PHE A 133 -6.11 -25.42 -7.79
C PHE A 133 -6.99 -26.08 -8.86
N VAL A 134 -7.47 -27.30 -8.59
CA VAL A 134 -8.36 -28.05 -9.49
C VAL A 134 -9.82 -27.67 -9.31
N GLN A 135 -10.26 -27.44 -8.07
CA GLN A 135 -11.67 -27.21 -7.74
C GLN A 135 -12.09 -25.73 -7.80
N GLY A 136 -11.13 -24.81 -7.81
CA GLY A 136 -11.34 -23.38 -7.72
C GLY A 136 -11.08 -22.82 -6.31
N VAL A 137 -10.96 -21.50 -6.24
CA VAL A 137 -10.54 -20.79 -5.01
C VAL A 137 -11.51 -20.97 -3.85
N ASP A 138 -12.80 -21.18 -4.10
CA ASP A 138 -13.78 -21.40 -3.04
C ASP A 138 -13.40 -22.64 -2.21
N ALA A 139 -12.90 -23.70 -2.85
CA ALA A 139 -12.45 -24.92 -2.17
C ALA A 139 -11.19 -24.69 -1.30
N LEU A 140 -10.39 -23.65 -1.57
CA LEU A 140 -9.30 -23.24 -0.68
C LEU A 140 -9.84 -22.80 0.67
N LEU A 141 -11.01 -22.16 0.71
CA LEU A 141 -11.60 -21.59 1.92
C LEU A 141 -12.63 -22.49 2.58
N SER A 142 -13.41 -23.25 1.81
CA SER A 142 -14.52 -24.08 2.33
C SER A 142 -14.31 -25.58 2.15
N GLY A 143 -13.13 -26.03 1.70
CA GLY A 143 -12.83 -27.44 1.48
C GLY A 143 -13.06 -28.30 2.75
N PRO A 144 -13.76 -29.46 2.64
CA PRO A 144 -14.20 -30.24 3.80
C PRO A 144 -13.19 -31.31 4.26
N SER A 145 -12.09 -31.48 3.53
CA SER A 145 -11.10 -32.55 3.76
C SER A 145 -9.79 -31.98 4.28
N LEU A 146 -9.18 -32.66 5.25
CA LEU A 146 -7.84 -32.34 5.74
C LEU A 146 -6.92 -33.51 5.44
N HIS A 147 -5.74 -33.23 4.86
CA HIS A 147 -4.73 -34.25 4.66
C HIS A 147 -3.85 -34.36 5.90
N VAL A 148 -3.79 -35.55 6.49
CA VAL A 148 -3.06 -35.81 7.74
C VAL A 148 -2.30 -37.13 7.65
N ASP A 149 -1.29 -37.29 8.50
CA ASP A 149 -0.76 -38.60 8.89
C ASP A 149 -1.41 -39.06 10.21
N GLY A 150 -0.98 -40.21 10.74
CA GLY A 150 -1.51 -40.75 11.99
C GLY A 150 -1.27 -39.86 13.21
N ASP A 151 -0.10 -39.22 13.31
CA ASP A 151 0.27 -38.40 14.47
C ASP A 151 -0.47 -37.05 14.46
N LEU A 152 -0.61 -36.42 13.29
CA LEU A 152 -1.42 -35.21 13.14
C LEU A 152 -2.92 -35.50 13.32
N ALA A 153 -3.42 -36.64 12.84
CA ALA A 153 -4.81 -37.05 13.10
C ALA A 153 -5.07 -37.20 14.61
N ALA A 154 -4.16 -37.87 15.32
CA ALA A 154 -4.24 -38.04 16.76
C ALA A 154 -4.19 -36.69 17.51
N LEU A 155 -3.30 -35.79 17.12
CA LEU A 155 -3.21 -34.44 17.69
C LEU A 155 -4.54 -33.67 17.56
N LEU A 156 -5.18 -33.77 16.41
CA LEU A 156 -6.40 -33.01 16.08
C LEU A 156 -7.69 -33.71 16.50
N GLY A 157 -7.63 -34.95 17.04
CA GLY A 157 -8.81 -35.74 17.38
C GLY A 157 -9.59 -36.24 16.15
N LEU A 158 -8.91 -36.44 15.02
CA LEU A 158 -9.48 -36.89 13.75
C LEU A 158 -9.28 -38.41 13.55
N PRO A 159 -10.10 -39.06 12.69
CA PRO A 159 -9.85 -40.45 12.32
C PRO A 159 -8.50 -40.59 11.62
N ALA A 160 -7.85 -41.75 11.79
CA ALA A 160 -6.62 -42.05 11.09
C ALA A 160 -6.85 -42.16 9.56
N PRO A 161 -5.91 -41.68 8.73
CA PRO A 161 -5.98 -41.85 7.28
C PRO A 161 -5.86 -43.33 6.88
N ALA A 162 -6.33 -43.67 5.68
CA ALA A 162 -6.29 -45.05 5.16
C ALA A 162 -4.87 -45.58 4.88
N GLY A 163 -3.90 -44.69 4.69
CA GLY A 163 -2.48 -44.98 4.54
C GLY A 163 -1.63 -44.04 5.39
N ASP A 164 -0.32 -43.98 5.15
CA ASP A 164 0.59 -43.17 6.00
C ASP A 164 0.28 -41.67 5.99
N PHE A 165 -0.30 -41.16 4.91
CA PHE A 165 -0.77 -39.78 4.78
C PHE A 165 -1.90 -39.73 3.76
N GLY A 166 -2.98 -39.02 4.05
CA GLY A 166 -4.11 -38.91 3.14
C GLY A 166 -5.26 -38.07 3.66
N PRO A 167 -6.31 -37.88 2.84
CA PRO A 167 -7.47 -37.09 3.22
C PRO A 167 -8.28 -37.80 4.30
N VAL A 168 -8.75 -37.02 5.27
CA VAL A 168 -9.75 -37.44 6.25
C VAL A 168 -10.89 -36.43 6.28
N ALA A 169 -12.10 -36.92 6.52
CA ALA A 169 -13.25 -36.06 6.72
C ALA A 169 -13.11 -35.32 8.05
N ALA A 170 -13.19 -33.99 8.01
CA ALA A 170 -13.21 -33.17 9.21
C ALA A 170 -14.66 -32.78 9.58
N PRO A 171 -14.95 -32.54 10.88
CA PRO A 171 -16.26 -32.05 11.29
C PRO A 171 -16.54 -30.68 10.65
N ALA A 172 -17.64 -30.56 9.90
CA ALA A 172 -17.95 -29.35 9.13
C ALA A 172 -18.21 -28.12 10.01
N ASP A 173 -18.66 -28.32 11.25
CA ASP A 173 -18.83 -27.29 12.28
C ASP A 173 -17.49 -26.82 12.90
N GLN A 174 -16.38 -27.51 12.60
CA GLN A 174 -15.07 -27.26 13.20
C GLN A 174 -13.95 -27.06 12.17
N ARG A 175 -14.19 -27.29 10.88
CA ARG A 175 -13.14 -27.15 9.86
C ARG A 175 -13.76 -26.72 8.54
N ALA A 176 -13.16 -25.68 7.97
CA ALA A 176 -13.35 -25.20 6.61
C ALA A 176 -12.00 -24.70 6.07
N GLY A 177 -11.47 -25.39 5.06
CA GLY A 177 -10.32 -25.00 4.25
C GLY A 177 -9.18 -24.31 5.01
N LEU A 178 -8.68 -23.23 4.42
CA LEU A 178 -7.45 -22.56 4.80
C LEU A 178 -7.49 -21.90 6.18
N LEU A 179 -8.61 -21.25 6.54
CA LEU A 179 -8.71 -20.49 7.78
C LEU A 179 -8.65 -21.38 9.03
N THR A 180 -9.15 -22.60 8.91
CA THR A 180 -9.14 -23.58 10.01
C THR A 180 -8.03 -24.62 9.85
N HIS A 181 -7.17 -24.47 8.85
CA HIS A 181 -6.10 -25.41 8.57
C HIS A 181 -5.00 -25.32 9.64
N PRO A 182 -4.55 -26.44 10.24
CA PRO A 182 -3.58 -26.43 11.34
C PRO A 182 -2.25 -25.75 10.98
N ALA A 183 -1.80 -25.86 9.73
CA ALA A 183 -0.60 -25.17 9.27
C ALA A 183 -0.72 -23.63 9.37
N VAL A 184 -1.87 -23.07 9.00
CA VAL A 184 -2.11 -21.63 9.06
C VAL A 184 -2.27 -21.19 10.51
N LEU A 185 -3.09 -21.92 11.28
CA LEU A 185 -3.34 -21.63 12.69
C LEU A 185 -2.07 -21.67 13.53
N ALA A 186 -1.21 -22.66 13.30
CA ALA A 186 0.04 -22.82 14.05
C ALA A 186 1.08 -21.76 13.67
N LYS A 187 1.20 -21.43 12.37
CA LYS A 187 2.08 -20.37 11.87
C LYS A 187 1.72 -18.99 12.41
N LEU A 188 0.43 -18.72 12.63
CA LEU A 188 -0.07 -17.44 13.10
C LEU A 188 -0.16 -17.35 14.64
N ALA A 189 0.39 -18.32 15.37
CA ALA A 189 0.36 -18.37 16.82
C ALA A 189 1.78 -18.33 17.40
N HIS A 190 1.90 -17.89 18.66
CA HIS A 190 3.14 -17.97 19.43
C HIS A 190 3.47 -19.44 19.79
N PRO A 191 4.66 -19.73 20.36
CA PRO A 191 5.02 -21.09 20.75
C PRO A 191 4.06 -21.75 21.75
N ASP A 192 3.46 -20.94 22.63
CA ASP A 192 2.66 -21.36 23.79
C ASP A 192 1.22 -20.82 23.81
N GLN A 193 0.86 -19.93 22.89
CA GLN A 193 -0.48 -19.30 22.86
C GLN A 193 -0.95 -18.85 21.48
N THR A 194 -2.27 -18.65 21.34
CA THR A 194 -2.90 -18.10 20.13
C THR A 194 -2.58 -16.61 19.95
N SER A 195 -2.85 -16.08 18.76
CA SER A 195 -2.70 -14.64 18.47
C SER A 195 -3.85 -14.14 17.58
N PRO A 196 -4.90 -13.55 18.17
CA PRO A 196 -5.99 -12.94 17.40
C PRO A 196 -5.49 -11.88 16.41
N ILE A 197 -4.49 -11.09 16.80
CA ILE A 197 -3.88 -10.05 15.94
C ILE A 197 -3.37 -10.66 14.63
N HIS A 198 -2.46 -11.64 14.70
CA HIS A 198 -1.86 -12.21 13.48
C HIS A 198 -2.88 -12.93 12.60
N ARG A 199 -3.92 -13.53 13.20
CA ARG A 199 -5.03 -14.15 12.48
C ARG A 199 -5.88 -13.10 11.75
N GLY A 200 -6.16 -11.97 12.39
CA GLY A 200 -6.84 -10.82 11.77
C GLY A 200 -6.03 -10.18 10.64
N ILE A 201 -4.74 -9.92 10.87
CA ILE A 201 -3.81 -9.41 9.83
C ILE A 201 -3.81 -10.34 8.62
N PHE A 202 -3.70 -11.65 8.84
CA PHE A 202 -3.67 -12.63 7.76
C PHE A 202 -4.91 -12.53 6.87
N VAL A 203 -6.12 -12.49 7.46
CA VAL A 203 -7.36 -12.35 6.69
C VAL A 203 -7.36 -11.04 5.90
N ARG A 204 -7.02 -9.91 6.54
CA ARG A 204 -7.09 -8.59 5.90
C ARG A 204 -6.06 -8.40 4.79
N GLU A 205 -4.80 -8.70 5.05
CA GLU A 205 -3.74 -8.48 4.07
C GLU A 205 -3.69 -9.56 2.99
N ARG A 206 -3.89 -10.84 3.37
CA ARG A 206 -3.70 -11.95 2.43
C ARG A 206 -4.97 -12.30 1.66
N LEU A 207 -6.14 -12.15 2.26
CA LEU A 207 -7.41 -12.52 1.61
C LEU A 207 -8.23 -11.32 1.14
N LEU A 208 -8.06 -10.15 1.77
CA LEU A 208 -8.81 -8.93 1.41
C LEU A 208 -7.94 -7.84 0.77
N CYS A 209 -6.63 -8.05 0.68
CA CYS A 209 -5.66 -7.09 0.12
C CYS A 209 -5.77 -5.70 0.74
N GLN A 210 -6.17 -5.65 2.02
CA GLN A 210 -6.29 -4.43 2.79
C GLN A 210 -4.99 -4.16 3.53
N THR A 211 -4.30 -3.09 3.16
CA THR A 211 -3.10 -2.62 3.86
C THR A 211 -3.50 -2.11 5.23
N LEU A 212 -2.89 -2.67 6.28
CA LEU A 212 -3.03 -2.18 7.64
C LEU A 212 -1.94 -1.14 7.93
N PRO A 213 -2.26 -0.06 8.67
CA PRO A 213 -1.25 0.90 9.07
C PRO A 213 -0.19 0.21 9.95
N PRO A 214 1.11 0.53 9.80
CA PRO A 214 2.12 0.03 10.71
C PRO A 214 1.82 0.51 12.14
N PRO A 215 2.24 -0.24 13.17
CA PRO A 215 2.17 0.26 14.54
C PRO A 215 3.01 1.54 14.67
N PRO A 216 2.62 2.50 15.54
CA PRO A 216 3.44 3.70 15.76
C PRO A 216 4.86 3.34 16.20
N ALA A 217 5.87 4.01 15.63
CA ALA A 217 7.27 3.66 15.83
C ALA A 217 7.78 3.83 17.28
N ASP A 218 7.16 4.72 18.05
CA ASP A 218 7.57 5.07 19.42
C ASP A 218 6.77 4.33 20.51
N LEU A 219 5.95 3.36 20.11
CA LEU A 219 5.08 2.62 21.02
C LEU A 219 5.90 1.59 21.84
N ILE A 220 6.48 2.00 22.96
CA ILE A 220 6.99 1.06 23.98
C ILE A 220 5.81 0.66 24.87
N ILE A 221 5.02 -0.31 24.40
CA ILE A 221 4.01 -0.97 25.24
C ILE A 221 4.63 -2.27 25.75
N GLU A 222 4.81 -2.34 27.06
CA GLU A 222 5.02 -3.60 27.75
C GLU A 222 3.62 -4.21 27.96
N PRO A 223 3.24 -5.27 27.22
CA PRO A 223 1.94 -5.89 27.41
C PRO A 223 1.85 -6.37 28.86
N PRO A 224 0.73 -6.11 29.56
CA PRO A 224 0.56 -6.63 30.91
C PRO A 224 0.66 -8.16 30.89
N ASP A 225 1.21 -8.73 31.97
CA ASP A 225 1.30 -10.18 32.10
C ASP A 225 -0.08 -10.81 31.86
N PRO A 226 -0.19 -11.78 30.94
CA PRO A 226 -1.47 -12.36 30.60
C PRO A 226 -2.15 -12.98 31.84
N ASP A 227 -3.39 -12.59 32.16
CA ASP A 227 -4.15 -13.24 33.24
C ASP A 227 -4.36 -14.73 32.87
N PRO A 228 -3.77 -15.68 33.60
CA PRO A 228 -3.89 -17.10 33.29
C PRO A 228 -5.29 -17.66 33.54
N ARG A 229 -6.19 -16.88 34.15
CA ARG A 229 -7.58 -17.24 34.40
C ARG A 229 -8.54 -16.70 33.34
N ALA A 230 -8.07 -15.87 32.42
CA ALA A 230 -8.88 -15.33 31.33
C ALA A 230 -8.69 -16.15 30.05
N THR A 231 -9.69 -16.10 29.16
CA THR A 231 -9.50 -16.58 27.78
C THR A 231 -8.65 -15.57 27.00
N THR A 232 -8.02 -16.02 25.92
CA THR A 232 -7.24 -15.16 25.04
C THR A 232 -8.12 -14.08 24.42
N GLN A 233 -9.34 -14.41 23.99
CA GLN A 233 -10.33 -13.41 23.56
C GLN A 233 -10.53 -12.31 24.62
N GLN A 234 -10.73 -12.67 25.88
CA GLN A 234 -10.96 -11.70 26.96
C GLN A 234 -9.74 -10.81 27.21
N ARG A 235 -8.53 -11.38 27.12
CA ARG A 235 -7.27 -10.62 27.25
C ARG A 235 -7.13 -9.59 26.13
N PHE A 236 -7.42 -9.96 24.88
CA PHE A 236 -7.28 -9.07 23.72
C PHE A 236 -8.45 -8.08 23.57
N ALA A 237 -9.67 -8.45 24.00
CA ALA A 237 -10.80 -7.52 24.03
C ALA A 237 -10.53 -6.29 24.92
N GLN A 238 -9.75 -6.44 25.99
CA GLN A 238 -9.30 -5.32 26.81
C GLN A 238 -8.40 -4.35 26.03
N HIS A 239 -7.53 -4.87 25.15
CA HIS A 239 -6.68 -4.03 24.28
C HIS A 239 -7.51 -3.24 23.27
N THR A 240 -8.52 -3.87 22.66
CA THR A 240 -9.42 -3.16 21.74
C THR A 240 -10.25 -2.09 22.46
N ALA A 241 -10.58 -2.28 23.74
CA ALA A 241 -11.34 -1.31 24.53
C ALA A 241 -10.50 -0.13 25.07
N ASP A 242 -9.17 -0.28 25.15
CA ASP A 242 -8.27 0.79 25.56
C ASP A 242 -8.08 1.81 24.42
N PRO A 243 -8.43 3.10 24.59
CA PRO A 243 -8.25 4.11 23.56
C PRO A 243 -6.81 4.22 23.02
N ALA A 244 -5.78 3.89 23.80
CA ALA A 244 -4.39 3.90 23.37
C ALA A 244 -4.04 2.76 22.40
N CYS A 245 -4.78 1.65 22.45
CA CYS A 245 -4.53 0.45 21.64
C CYS A 245 -5.57 0.27 20.53
N ALA A 246 -6.79 0.78 20.71
CA ALA A 246 -7.91 0.67 19.79
C ALA A 246 -7.57 1.13 18.36
N GLY A 247 -6.76 2.19 18.23
CA GLY A 247 -6.37 2.75 16.93
C GLY A 247 -5.71 1.74 15.98
N CYS A 248 -4.95 0.79 16.53
CA CYS A 248 -4.37 -0.31 15.74
C CYS A 248 -5.29 -1.55 15.75
N HIS A 249 -5.84 -1.92 16.90
CA HIS A 249 -6.49 -3.21 17.09
C HIS A 249 -7.91 -3.33 16.51
N THR A 250 -8.63 -2.21 16.31
CA THR A 250 -10.05 -2.20 15.87
C THR A 250 -10.31 -3.01 14.59
N LEU A 251 -9.33 -3.05 13.68
CA LEU A 251 -9.47 -3.83 12.45
C LEU A 251 -9.11 -5.31 12.67
N MET A 252 -8.05 -5.61 13.41
CA MET A 252 -7.47 -6.96 13.46
C MET A 252 -8.19 -7.87 14.47
N ASP A 253 -8.38 -7.39 15.69
CA ASP A 253 -8.82 -8.20 16.83
C ASP A 253 -10.22 -8.81 16.62
N PRO A 254 -11.25 -8.05 16.18
CA PRO A 254 -12.58 -8.62 15.95
C PRO A 254 -12.60 -9.74 14.90
N VAL A 255 -11.69 -9.70 13.93
CA VAL A 255 -11.55 -10.77 12.94
C VAL A 255 -10.86 -11.98 13.58
N GLY A 256 -9.81 -11.72 14.36
CA GLY A 256 -9.04 -12.74 15.08
C GLY A 256 -9.82 -13.51 16.13
N PHE A 257 -10.78 -12.88 16.82
CA PHE A 257 -11.63 -13.54 17.83
C PHE A 257 -12.44 -14.71 17.26
N GLY A 258 -12.80 -14.62 15.98
CA GLY A 258 -13.39 -15.70 15.20
C GLY A 258 -12.67 -17.05 15.28
N PHE A 259 -11.37 -17.03 15.57
CA PHE A 259 -10.53 -18.22 15.54
C PHE A 259 -10.29 -18.80 16.93
N GLU A 260 -10.86 -18.25 18.00
CA GLU A 260 -10.48 -18.66 19.36
C GLU A 260 -10.98 -20.05 19.77
N ASN A 261 -11.83 -20.67 18.95
CA ASN A 261 -12.10 -22.11 19.01
C ASN A 261 -10.91 -22.98 18.57
N TYR A 262 -9.79 -22.40 18.12
CA TYR A 262 -8.59 -23.13 17.75
C TYR A 262 -7.39 -22.66 18.56
N ASP A 263 -6.69 -23.60 19.16
CA ASP A 263 -5.46 -23.31 19.90
C ASP A 263 -4.25 -23.06 18.99
N GLU A 264 -3.06 -22.91 19.58
CA GLU A 264 -1.80 -22.61 18.90
C GLU A 264 -1.27 -23.74 18.01
N LEU A 265 -1.81 -24.95 18.10
CA LEU A 265 -1.55 -26.08 17.18
C LEU A 265 -2.72 -26.29 16.20
N GLY A 266 -3.78 -25.51 16.37
CA GLY A 266 -5.01 -25.61 15.61
C GLY A 266 -5.94 -26.70 16.10
N ARG A 267 -5.82 -27.25 17.31
CA ARG A 267 -6.82 -28.17 17.88
C ARG A 267 -8.10 -27.40 18.21
N PHE A 268 -9.24 -28.02 17.98
CA PHE A 268 -10.53 -27.41 18.30
C PHE A 268 -10.79 -27.44 19.81
N ARG A 269 -11.31 -26.34 20.35
CA ARG A 269 -11.63 -26.16 21.77
C ARG A 269 -12.94 -25.40 21.97
N GLN A 270 -13.70 -25.82 22.97
CA GLN A 270 -14.90 -25.10 23.46
C GLN A 270 -14.63 -24.33 24.75
N THR A 271 -13.53 -24.66 25.43
CA THR A 271 -13.13 -24.01 26.68
C THR A 271 -11.64 -23.71 26.68
N GLU A 272 -11.26 -22.61 27.30
CA GLU A 272 -9.87 -22.22 27.58
C GLU A 272 -9.79 -21.78 29.04
N ASN A 273 -8.79 -22.28 29.77
CA ASN A 273 -8.61 -22.00 31.21
C ASN A 273 -9.87 -22.28 32.07
N GLY A 274 -10.68 -23.26 31.66
CA GLY A 274 -11.93 -23.63 32.34
C GLY A 274 -13.13 -22.72 32.06
N LEU A 275 -12.97 -21.72 31.20
CA LEU A 275 -14.02 -20.81 30.76
C LEU A 275 -14.51 -21.16 29.35
N PRO A 276 -15.78 -20.90 29.01
CA PRO A 276 -16.28 -21.06 27.64
C PRO A 276 -15.55 -20.08 26.71
N VAL A 277 -15.20 -20.56 25.53
CA VAL A 277 -14.65 -19.73 24.45
C VAL A 277 -15.80 -18.98 23.76
N ASP A 278 -15.61 -17.67 23.61
CA ASP A 278 -16.41 -16.82 22.71
C ASP A 278 -15.61 -16.62 21.42
N ALA A 279 -16.11 -17.18 20.33
CA ALA A 279 -15.52 -17.05 19.00
C ALA A 279 -16.37 -16.17 18.07
N SER A 280 -17.24 -15.33 18.64
CA SER A 280 -17.89 -14.27 17.87
C SER A 280 -16.85 -13.26 17.39
N GLY A 281 -17.06 -12.78 16.17
CA GLY A 281 -16.17 -11.83 15.52
C GLY A 281 -16.94 -10.89 14.60
N GLU A 282 -16.24 -9.90 14.06
CA GLU A 282 -16.81 -8.91 13.15
C GLU A 282 -15.81 -8.47 12.10
N LEU A 283 -16.26 -8.36 10.84
CA LEU A 283 -15.53 -7.68 9.78
C LEU A 283 -15.89 -6.19 9.79
N VAL A 284 -15.09 -5.40 10.49
CA VAL A 284 -15.22 -3.93 10.52
C VAL A 284 -14.44 -3.31 9.35
N ALA A 285 -15.05 -2.34 8.66
CA ALA A 285 -14.45 -1.62 7.53
C ALA A 285 -13.71 -2.53 6.50
N PRO A 286 -14.35 -3.59 5.98
CA PRO A 286 -13.78 -4.36 4.87
C PRO A 286 -13.69 -3.52 3.59
N PRO A 287 -12.87 -3.95 2.60
CA PRO A 287 -12.74 -3.23 1.32
C PRO A 287 -14.06 -3.10 0.55
N THR A 288 -15.01 -4.02 0.78
CA THR A 288 -16.34 -3.98 0.19
C THR A 288 -17.42 -4.05 1.28
N PRO A 289 -18.43 -3.15 1.29
CA PRO A 289 -19.41 -3.07 2.38
C PRO A 289 -20.24 -4.35 2.62
N ASP A 290 -20.41 -5.21 1.62
CA ASP A 290 -21.14 -6.47 1.70
C ASP A 290 -20.47 -7.51 2.63
N LEU A 291 -19.16 -7.38 2.84
CA LEU A 291 -18.42 -8.18 3.79
C LEU A 291 -18.54 -7.69 5.24
N ALA A 292 -19.18 -6.55 5.50
CA ALA A 292 -19.19 -5.96 6.84
C ALA A 292 -20.16 -6.68 7.79
N GLY A 293 -19.81 -6.74 9.08
CA GLY A 293 -20.70 -7.21 10.13
C GLY A 293 -20.31 -8.55 10.76
N PRO A 294 -21.15 -9.05 11.68
CA PRO A 294 -20.78 -10.10 12.61
C PRO A 294 -20.74 -11.48 11.96
N PHE A 295 -19.96 -12.37 12.57
CA PHE A 295 -19.90 -13.80 12.25
C PHE A 295 -19.58 -14.61 13.52
N ASP A 296 -19.86 -15.91 13.50
CA ASP A 296 -19.62 -16.81 14.63
C ASP A 296 -18.66 -17.92 14.22
N GLY A 297 -17.41 -17.81 14.67
CA GLY A 297 -16.36 -18.77 14.37
C GLY A 297 -15.73 -18.64 12.98
N ALA A 298 -14.53 -19.23 12.85
CA ALA A 298 -13.74 -19.17 11.62
C ALA A 298 -14.38 -19.93 10.44
N VAL A 299 -15.26 -20.91 10.70
CA VAL A 299 -16.01 -21.61 9.66
C VAL A 299 -16.99 -20.67 8.96
N ALA A 300 -17.81 -19.94 9.73
CA ALA A 300 -18.74 -18.96 9.17
C ALA A 300 -18.00 -17.83 8.42
N LEU A 301 -16.86 -17.39 8.94
CA LEU A 301 -15.98 -16.45 8.25
C LEU A 301 -15.47 -17.03 6.91
N ALA A 302 -15.00 -18.28 6.91
CA ALA A 302 -14.47 -18.93 5.72
C ALA A 302 -15.53 -19.07 4.62
N GLU A 303 -16.76 -19.48 4.98
CA GLU A 303 -17.89 -19.57 4.06
C GLU A 303 -18.24 -18.20 3.46
N ARG A 304 -18.25 -17.15 4.29
CA ARG A 304 -18.50 -15.78 3.84
C ARG A 304 -17.43 -15.29 2.87
N LEU A 305 -16.16 -15.53 3.18
CA LEU A 305 -15.03 -15.14 2.33
C LEU A 305 -14.99 -15.92 1.02
N ALA A 306 -15.33 -17.22 1.03
CA ALA A 306 -15.37 -18.06 -0.17
C ALA A 306 -16.30 -17.49 -1.24
N GLN A 307 -17.44 -16.91 -0.84
CA GLN A 307 -18.41 -16.34 -1.76
C GLN A 307 -18.10 -14.89 -2.19
N SER A 308 -17.03 -14.28 -1.66
CA SER A 308 -16.78 -12.86 -1.86
C SER A 308 -16.00 -12.55 -3.15
N PRO A 309 -16.49 -11.63 -3.99
CA PRO A 309 -15.72 -11.09 -5.12
C PRO A 309 -14.42 -10.41 -4.67
N ALA A 310 -14.40 -9.77 -3.49
CA ALA A 310 -13.22 -9.09 -2.96
C ALA A 310 -12.06 -10.06 -2.72
N VAL A 311 -12.37 -11.28 -2.25
CA VAL A 311 -11.37 -12.34 -2.10
C VAL A 311 -10.83 -12.75 -3.46
N LYS A 312 -11.71 -12.99 -4.45
CA LYS A 312 -11.32 -13.35 -5.82
C LYS A 312 -10.42 -12.29 -6.44
N GLN A 313 -10.75 -11.00 -6.28
CA GLN A 313 -9.91 -9.87 -6.71
C GLN A 313 -8.53 -9.87 -6.03
N CYS A 314 -8.49 -10.12 -4.72
CA CYS A 314 -7.24 -10.17 -4.00
C CYS A 314 -6.36 -11.33 -4.45
N VAL A 315 -6.92 -12.53 -4.63
CA VAL A 315 -6.19 -13.69 -5.17
C VAL A 315 -5.65 -13.41 -6.58
N ALA A 316 -6.47 -12.81 -7.45
CA ALA A 316 -6.05 -12.41 -8.78
C ALA A 316 -4.89 -11.39 -8.74
N THR A 317 -4.92 -10.46 -7.78
CA THR A 317 -3.86 -9.47 -7.53
C THR A 317 -2.55 -10.14 -7.11
N TRP A 318 -2.59 -11.12 -6.21
CA TRP A 318 -1.39 -11.88 -5.84
C TRP A 318 -0.80 -12.65 -7.02
N TRP A 319 -1.65 -13.31 -7.82
CA TRP A 319 -1.20 -13.99 -9.04
C TRP A 319 -0.63 -13.02 -10.07
N PHE A 320 -1.20 -11.82 -10.20
CA PHE A 320 -0.67 -10.75 -11.05
C PHE A 320 0.74 -10.36 -10.64
N ARG A 321 0.96 -10.10 -9.34
CA ARG A 321 2.27 -9.77 -8.78
C ARG A 321 3.28 -10.88 -9.03
N TYR A 322 2.87 -12.14 -8.86
CA TYR A 322 3.71 -13.30 -9.10
C TYR A 322 4.08 -13.45 -10.59
N ALA A 323 3.11 -13.28 -11.49
CA ALA A 323 3.30 -13.40 -12.93
C ALA A 323 4.25 -12.33 -13.50
N LEU A 324 4.17 -11.10 -12.98
CA LEU A 324 4.97 -9.97 -13.44
C LEU A 324 6.24 -9.73 -12.62
N ALA A 325 6.37 -10.37 -11.45
CA ALA A 325 7.44 -10.16 -10.49
C ALA A 325 7.58 -8.69 -10.04
N ARG A 326 6.46 -7.98 -9.90
CA ARG A 326 6.37 -6.59 -9.41
C ARG A 326 5.01 -6.28 -8.82
N GLY A 327 4.91 -5.19 -8.06
CA GLY A 327 3.63 -4.58 -7.68
C GLY A 327 2.85 -4.06 -8.89
N GLU A 328 1.58 -3.78 -8.68
CA GLU A 328 0.67 -3.22 -9.66
C GLU A 328 1.00 -1.74 -9.90
N LEU A 329 0.94 -1.34 -11.16
CA LEU A 329 1.11 0.05 -11.58
C LEU A 329 -0.24 0.58 -12.07
N PRO A 330 -0.45 1.91 -12.08
CA PRO A 330 -1.69 2.50 -12.63
C PRO A 330 -1.99 2.05 -14.06
N VAL A 331 -0.96 1.90 -14.90
CA VAL A 331 -1.09 1.41 -16.29
C VAL A 331 -1.69 0.00 -16.38
N ASP A 332 -1.63 -0.79 -15.31
CA ASP A 332 -2.18 -2.13 -15.29
C ASP A 332 -3.68 -2.17 -15.01
N ALA A 333 -4.33 -1.06 -14.62
CA ALA A 333 -5.71 -1.04 -14.15
C ALA A 333 -6.69 -1.76 -15.10
N CYS A 334 -6.61 -1.49 -16.41
CA CYS A 334 -7.45 -2.15 -17.41
C CYS A 334 -7.12 -3.63 -17.60
N ALA A 335 -5.86 -4.03 -17.45
CA ALA A 335 -5.47 -5.43 -17.51
C ALA A 335 -5.97 -6.18 -16.28
N ARG A 336 -5.78 -5.60 -15.09
CA ARG A 336 -6.22 -6.13 -13.81
C ARG A 336 -7.72 -6.32 -13.75
N ALA A 337 -8.51 -5.30 -14.08
CA ALA A 337 -9.97 -5.41 -14.09
C ALA A 337 -10.44 -6.62 -14.93
N ARG A 338 -9.90 -6.78 -16.14
CA ARG A 338 -10.25 -7.94 -17.00
C ARG A 338 -9.81 -9.29 -16.45
N ILE A 339 -8.67 -9.34 -15.76
CA ILE A 339 -8.17 -10.56 -15.12
C ILE A 339 -9.07 -10.93 -13.92
N GLU A 340 -9.41 -9.93 -13.12
CA GLU A 340 -10.28 -10.06 -11.95
C GLU A 340 -11.69 -10.49 -12.39
N ASP A 341 -12.27 -9.85 -13.40
CA ASP A 341 -13.56 -10.21 -14.00
C ASP A 341 -13.55 -11.64 -14.53
N ALA A 342 -12.53 -12.04 -15.29
CA ALA A 342 -12.42 -13.41 -15.82
C ALA A 342 -12.36 -14.46 -14.69
N PHE A 343 -11.74 -14.13 -13.57
CA PHE A 343 -11.67 -15.02 -12.41
C PHE A 343 -12.99 -15.07 -11.65
N ILE A 344 -13.68 -13.95 -11.48
CA ILE A 344 -15.00 -13.89 -10.84
C ILE A 344 -16.05 -14.62 -11.69
N ASP A 345 -16.13 -14.31 -12.99
CA ASP A 345 -17.13 -14.84 -13.91
C ASP A 345 -17.00 -16.36 -14.12
N SER A 346 -15.78 -16.89 -13.98
CA SER A 346 -15.52 -18.34 -14.01
C SER A 346 -15.84 -19.05 -12.68
N GLY A 347 -16.31 -18.31 -11.67
CA GLY A 347 -16.57 -18.85 -10.34
C GLY A 347 -15.30 -19.09 -9.51
N GLY A 348 -14.16 -18.49 -9.89
CA GLY A 348 -12.88 -18.69 -9.20
C GLY A 348 -12.03 -19.82 -9.79
N ASP A 349 -12.12 -20.09 -11.09
CA ASP A 349 -11.32 -21.10 -11.77
C ASP A 349 -9.89 -20.61 -12.05
N PHE A 350 -8.89 -21.30 -11.51
CA PHE A 350 -7.49 -20.89 -11.68
C PHE A 350 -7.00 -21.00 -13.13
N THR A 351 -7.57 -21.89 -13.95
CA THR A 351 -7.19 -21.96 -15.37
C THR A 351 -7.63 -20.69 -16.11
N ALA A 352 -8.86 -20.22 -15.86
CA ALA A 352 -9.37 -18.97 -16.40
C ALA A 352 -8.52 -17.77 -15.97
N LEU A 353 -8.16 -17.70 -14.68
CA LEU A 353 -7.26 -16.66 -14.15
C LEU A 353 -5.91 -16.65 -14.86
N LEU A 354 -5.24 -17.80 -14.94
CA LEU A 354 -3.90 -17.91 -15.52
C LEU A 354 -3.90 -17.64 -17.04
N VAL A 355 -4.97 -18.03 -17.75
CA VAL A 355 -5.17 -17.67 -19.16
C VAL A 355 -5.36 -16.15 -19.30
N ALA A 356 -6.23 -15.54 -18.50
CA ALA A 356 -6.46 -14.09 -18.54
C ALA A 356 -5.17 -13.29 -18.28
N LEU A 357 -4.40 -13.70 -17.25
CA LEU A 357 -3.08 -13.13 -16.95
C LEU A 357 -2.12 -13.24 -18.13
N ALA A 358 -1.93 -14.45 -18.65
CA ALA A 358 -0.97 -14.73 -19.72
C ALA A 358 -1.29 -14.02 -21.03
N THR A 359 -2.58 -13.79 -21.30
CA THR A 359 -3.06 -13.09 -22.51
C THR A 359 -3.17 -11.59 -22.33
N SER A 360 -2.99 -11.07 -21.12
CA SER A 360 -3.14 -9.65 -20.82
C SER A 360 -2.07 -8.79 -21.49
N GLY A 361 -2.38 -7.51 -21.71
CA GLY A 361 -1.42 -6.51 -22.18
C GLY A 361 -0.19 -6.42 -21.28
N ALA A 362 -0.38 -6.45 -19.95
CA ALA A 362 0.70 -6.41 -18.97
C ALA A 362 1.68 -7.59 -19.05
N PHE A 363 1.23 -8.75 -19.53
CA PHE A 363 2.08 -9.93 -19.73
C PHE A 363 2.68 -10.01 -21.14
N THR A 364 1.96 -9.54 -22.15
CA THR A 364 2.33 -9.67 -23.57
C THR A 364 3.06 -8.46 -24.14
N HIS A 365 3.07 -7.35 -23.42
CA HIS A 365 3.73 -6.10 -23.77
C HIS A 365 4.68 -5.66 -22.65
N ARG A 366 5.53 -4.71 -22.99
CA ARG A 366 6.30 -3.91 -22.04
C ARG A 366 6.09 -2.43 -22.33
N ALA A 367 6.45 -1.57 -21.39
CA ALA A 367 6.62 -0.16 -21.70
C ALA A 367 7.76 -0.01 -22.73
N GLY A 368 7.59 0.90 -23.70
CA GLY A 368 8.70 1.42 -24.48
C GLY A 368 9.77 1.99 -23.56
N THR A 369 11.01 2.12 -24.04
CA THR A 369 12.06 2.78 -23.27
C THR A 369 11.54 4.14 -22.76
N PRO A 370 11.70 4.46 -21.47
CA PRO A 370 11.60 5.85 -21.03
C PRO A 370 12.56 6.69 -21.87
N SER A 371 12.26 7.96 -22.11
CA SER A 371 13.29 8.90 -22.53
C SER A 371 14.41 8.82 -21.49
N ASP A 372 15.55 8.29 -21.90
CA ASP A 372 16.78 8.61 -21.18
C ASP A 372 17.02 10.10 -21.46
N PRO A 373 17.18 10.98 -20.44
CA PRO A 373 17.66 12.33 -20.69
C PRO A 373 19.11 12.19 -21.18
N ALA A 374 19.27 12.05 -22.49
CA ALA A 374 20.50 12.03 -23.27
C ALA A 374 21.78 11.59 -22.50
N VAL A 375 22.14 10.31 -22.59
CA VAL A 375 23.58 9.96 -22.58
C VAL A 375 24.17 10.46 -23.90
N GLY A 376 24.53 11.75 -23.93
CA GLY A 376 25.35 12.33 -24.98
C GLY A 376 26.75 11.71 -25.01
N PRO A 377 27.43 11.69 -26.16
CA PRO A 377 28.80 11.17 -26.24
C PRO A 377 29.69 11.94 -25.27
N LEU A 378 30.58 11.23 -24.56
CA LEU A 378 31.49 11.76 -23.55
C LEU A 378 32.13 13.08 -24.01
N ALA A 379 31.62 14.19 -23.48
CA ALA A 379 32.21 15.50 -23.66
C ALA A 379 33.50 15.59 -22.82
N GLU A 380 34.51 16.26 -23.39
CA GLU A 380 35.76 16.61 -22.71
C GLU A 380 35.48 17.37 -21.40
N PRO A 381 36.37 17.30 -20.40
CA PRO A 381 36.11 17.91 -19.10
C PRO A 381 35.94 19.42 -19.25
N GLU A 382 34.71 19.91 -19.03
CA GLU A 382 34.40 21.33 -18.97
C GLU A 382 34.96 21.99 -17.69
N PRO A 383 35.32 23.28 -17.75
CA PRO A 383 35.90 24.01 -16.62
C PRO A 383 34.84 24.29 -15.55
N GLU A 384 35.27 24.38 -14.28
CA GLU A 384 34.40 24.56 -13.11
C GLU A 384 33.43 25.76 -13.23
N PRO A 385 32.18 25.65 -12.71
CA PRO A 385 31.17 26.69 -12.86
C PRO A 385 31.35 27.85 -11.86
N GLU A 386 30.99 29.05 -12.32
CA GLU A 386 30.94 30.32 -11.57
C GLU A 386 29.93 30.30 -10.40
N PRO A 387 30.08 31.15 -9.37
CA PRO A 387 29.23 31.12 -8.18
C PRO A 387 27.83 31.67 -8.48
N GLY A 388 26.80 30.83 -8.32
CA GLY A 388 25.39 31.25 -8.35
C GLY A 388 24.42 30.38 -9.16
N MET A 389 24.83 29.21 -9.69
CA MET A 389 23.94 28.27 -10.38
C MET A 389 23.66 27.01 -9.53
N GLY A 390 22.41 26.56 -9.54
CA GLY A 390 21.91 25.35 -8.87
C GLY A 390 20.78 25.61 -7.86
N GLN A 391 20.05 26.72 -7.97
CA GLN A 391 18.90 26.97 -7.09
C GLN A 391 17.68 26.18 -7.59
N PRO A 392 17.03 25.38 -6.75
CA PRO A 392 15.86 24.63 -7.18
C PRO A 392 14.70 25.58 -7.53
N PRO A 393 13.85 25.19 -8.50
CA PRO A 393 12.62 25.89 -8.81
C PRO A 393 11.75 26.15 -7.58
N ARG A 394 11.13 27.33 -7.53
CA ARG A 394 10.22 27.74 -6.45
C ARG A 394 8.80 27.76 -6.96
N GLY A 395 7.83 27.37 -6.13
CA GLY A 395 6.42 27.49 -6.48
C GLY A 395 5.46 26.94 -5.44
N PHE A 396 4.17 27.17 -5.67
CA PHE A 396 3.08 26.76 -4.79
C PHE A 396 1.90 26.21 -5.60
N LEU A 397 1.29 25.12 -5.13
CA LEU A 397 0.01 24.60 -5.59
C LEU A 397 -1.10 25.21 -4.72
N ASP A 398 -1.81 26.21 -5.25
CA ASP A 398 -2.85 26.94 -4.51
C ASP A 398 -4.08 26.06 -4.23
N GLY A 399 -4.35 25.10 -5.10
CA GLY A 399 -5.38 24.06 -4.90
C GLY A 399 -6.19 23.75 -6.14
N VAL A 400 -7.32 23.04 -5.96
CA VAL A 400 -8.22 22.63 -7.04
C VAL A 400 -9.59 23.28 -6.86
N ARG A 401 -10.01 24.10 -7.83
CA ARG A 401 -11.33 24.77 -7.84
C ARG A 401 -12.47 23.82 -8.26
N PRO A 402 -13.74 24.15 -7.93
CA PRO A 402 -14.91 23.45 -8.45
C PRO A 402 -14.85 23.31 -9.98
N GLY A 403 -15.16 22.11 -10.48
CA GLY A 403 -14.95 21.73 -11.89
C GLY A 403 -13.60 21.06 -12.17
N GLY A 404 -12.75 20.93 -11.15
CA GLY A 404 -11.46 20.25 -11.18
C GLY A 404 -10.37 21.06 -11.86
N ILE A 405 -10.28 22.35 -11.56
CA ILE A 405 -9.25 23.23 -12.12
C ILE A 405 -8.15 23.43 -11.09
N ALA A 406 -7.01 22.77 -11.27
CA ALA A 406 -5.81 22.98 -10.47
C ALA A 406 -5.16 24.31 -10.84
N HIS A 407 -4.67 25.04 -9.85
CA HIS A 407 -3.98 26.31 -10.07
C HIS A 407 -2.86 26.54 -9.06
N GLY A 408 -1.87 27.32 -9.47
CA GLY A 408 -0.67 27.58 -8.68
C GLY A 408 0.29 28.51 -9.40
N TRP A 409 1.54 28.52 -8.96
CA TRP A 409 2.63 29.23 -9.62
C TRP A 409 3.96 28.50 -9.44
N ALA A 410 4.88 28.69 -10.38
CA ALA A 410 6.25 28.20 -10.29
C ALA A 410 7.20 29.04 -11.16
N PHE A 411 8.43 29.27 -10.69
CA PHE A 411 9.51 29.87 -11.46
C PHE A 411 10.87 29.32 -11.02
N ASP A 412 11.85 29.39 -11.91
CA ASP A 412 13.23 29.02 -11.61
C ASP A 412 14.06 30.28 -11.29
N PRO A 413 14.64 30.42 -10.09
CA PRO A 413 15.48 31.56 -9.72
C PRO A 413 16.74 31.71 -10.57
N ASP A 414 17.25 30.63 -11.14
CA ASP A 414 18.40 30.66 -12.03
C ASP A 414 17.98 31.15 -13.42
N ALA A 415 16.75 30.86 -13.85
CA ALA A 415 16.14 31.29 -15.11
C ALA A 415 14.86 32.14 -14.91
N PRO A 416 14.93 33.30 -14.23
CA PRO A 416 13.76 34.01 -13.71
C PRO A 416 12.80 34.58 -14.77
N ALA A 417 13.27 34.68 -16.02
CA ALA A 417 12.48 35.15 -17.16
C ALA A 417 11.85 34.00 -17.98
N GLN A 418 12.14 32.75 -17.62
CA GLN A 418 11.70 31.57 -18.33
C GLN A 418 10.47 30.98 -17.67
N VAL A 419 9.52 30.57 -18.52
CA VAL A 419 8.30 29.88 -18.08
C VAL A 419 8.66 28.49 -17.57
N ALA A 420 8.40 28.22 -16.30
CA ALA A 420 8.62 26.92 -15.70
C ALA A 420 7.64 25.86 -16.24
N ALA A 421 8.10 24.61 -16.29
CA ALA A 421 7.26 23.44 -16.51
C ALA A 421 6.86 22.83 -15.16
N VAL A 422 5.58 22.50 -15.01
CA VAL A 422 4.99 21.93 -13.80
C VAL A 422 4.36 20.59 -14.13
N ASP A 423 4.95 19.53 -13.61
CA ASP A 423 4.43 18.18 -13.66
C ASP A 423 3.38 17.97 -12.57
N LEU A 424 2.22 17.42 -12.95
CA LEU A 424 1.15 17.08 -12.00
C LEU A 424 0.99 15.56 -11.87
N TYR A 425 0.77 15.10 -10.65
CA TYR A 425 0.51 13.70 -10.30
C TYR A 425 -0.70 13.61 -9.37
N LEU A 426 -1.51 12.56 -9.50
CA LEU A 426 -2.69 12.30 -8.68
C LEU A 426 -2.44 11.11 -7.75
N ASP A 427 -2.86 11.20 -6.50
CA ASP A 427 -2.80 10.15 -5.48
C ASP A 427 -1.38 9.61 -5.21
N GLY A 428 -0.39 10.48 -5.30
CA GLY A 428 1.03 10.20 -5.08
C GLY A 428 1.93 11.14 -5.89
N GLY A 429 3.23 11.12 -5.64
CA GLY A 429 4.23 11.88 -6.37
C GLY A 429 4.89 11.07 -7.50
N PRO A 430 6.09 11.45 -7.96
CA PRO A 430 6.84 10.67 -8.92
C PRO A 430 7.16 9.27 -8.38
N GLY A 431 6.71 8.24 -9.09
CA GLY A 431 6.98 6.83 -8.78
C GLY A 431 5.83 6.08 -8.10
N ASP A 432 4.88 6.78 -7.48
CA ASP A 432 3.72 6.20 -6.79
C ASP A 432 2.36 6.82 -7.21
N GLY A 433 2.36 8.07 -7.69
CA GLY A 433 1.16 8.76 -8.21
C GLY A 433 0.91 8.59 -9.71
N LEU A 434 -0.34 8.81 -10.11
CA LEU A 434 -0.75 8.87 -11.51
C LEU A 434 -0.30 10.18 -12.15
N TYR A 435 0.65 10.12 -13.08
CA TYR A 435 1.09 11.30 -13.83
C TYR A 435 -0.02 11.85 -14.73
N LEU A 436 -0.37 13.12 -14.54
CA LEU A 436 -1.41 13.84 -15.26
C LEU A 436 -0.87 14.66 -16.44
N GLY A 437 0.44 14.92 -16.47
CA GLY A 437 1.13 15.65 -17.54
C GLY A 437 1.99 16.81 -17.04
N SER A 438 2.71 17.43 -17.98
CA SER A 438 3.56 18.61 -17.77
C SER A 438 2.87 19.86 -18.34
N PHE A 439 2.78 20.90 -17.52
CA PHE A 439 2.04 22.13 -17.85
C PHE A 439 2.92 23.35 -17.71
N ARG A 440 2.61 24.42 -18.44
CA ARG A 440 3.42 25.64 -18.43
C ARG A 440 2.88 26.62 -17.41
N ALA A 441 3.77 27.21 -16.62
CA ALA A 441 3.45 28.28 -15.70
C ALA A 441 3.46 29.65 -16.41
N ASP A 442 2.60 29.84 -17.42
CA ASP A 442 2.58 31.01 -18.31
C ASP A 442 1.43 32.01 -18.04
N GLN A 443 0.75 31.89 -16.90
CA GLN A 443 -0.36 32.75 -16.50
C GLN A 443 0.10 33.91 -15.60
N PRO A 444 -0.55 35.09 -15.68
CA PRO A 444 -0.15 36.24 -14.89
C PRO A 444 -0.44 36.07 -13.40
N ARG A 445 0.56 36.32 -12.56
CA ARG A 445 0.47 36.33 -11.09
C ARG A 445 1.16 37.57 -10.49
N PRO A 446 0.50 38.75 -10.55
CA PRO A 446 1.10 40.01 -10.10
C PRO A 446 1.47 40.01 -8.60
N ASP A 447 0.76 39.20 -7.80
CA ASP A 447 1.05 38.94 -6.40
C ASP A 447 2.39 38.21 -6.20
N VAL A 448 2.70 37.24 -7.06
CA VAL A 448 3.97 36.49 -7.04
C VAL A 448 5.13 37.40 -7.44
N THR A 449 4.98 38.19 -8.50
CA THR A 449 6.00 39.18 -8.92
C THR A 449 6.21 40.29 -7.88
N ALA A 450 5.19 40.62 -7.07
CA ALA A 450 5.33 41.57 -5.97
C ALA A 450 6.06 40.98 -4.75
N ALA A 451 5.85 39.69 -4.46
CA ALA A 451 6.49 38.97 -3.36
C ALA A 451 7.94 38.53 -3.71
N PHE A 452 8.20 38.21 -4.97
CA PHE A 452 9.48 37.77 -5.51
C PHE A 452 9.88 38.71 -6.66
N PRO A 453 10.52 39.85 -6.37
CA PRO A 453 10.94 40.82 -7.40
C PRO A 453 11.88 40.23 -8.45
N GLU A 454 12.53 39.11 -8.15
CA GLU A 454 13.37 38.34 -9.06
C GLU A 454 12.56 37.56 -10.11
N ALA A 455 11.28 37.24 -9.89
CA ALA A 455 10.45 36.46 -10.82
C ALA A 455 9.93 37.36 -11.96
N VAL A 456 10.66 37.43 -13.07
CA VAL A 456 10.37 38.33 -14.20
C VAL A 456 9.44 37.67 -15.21
N GLY A 457 8.20 38.12 -15.33
CA GLY A 457 7.23 37.60 -16.30
C GLY A 457 6.07 36.83 -15.67
N ASP A 458 5.37 36.04 -16.48
CA ASP A 458 4.22 35.25 -16.05
C ASP A 458 4.69 33.89 -15.52
N HIS A 459 4.20 33.52 -14.34
CA HIS A 459 4.68 32.37 -13.55
C HIS A 459 3.55 31.55 -12.92
N GLY A 460 2.29 31.80 -13.29
CA GLY A 460 1.12 31.06 -12.81
C GLY A 460 0.76 29.90 -13.72
N PHE A 461 0.13 28.85 -13.19
CA PHE A 461 -0.49 27.80 -14.00
C PHE A 461 -1.95 27.59 -13.61
N GLU A 462 -2.76 27.23 -14.61
CA GLU A 462 -4.16 26.82 -14.43
C GLU A 462 -4.44 25.63 -15.37
N VAL A 463 -4.84 24.50 -14.79
CA VAL A 463 -4.95 23.21 -15.48
C VAL A 463 -6.29 22.57 -15.16
N THR A 464 -7.07 22.24 -16.19
CA THR A 464 -8.25 21.40 -16.00
C THR A 464 -7.83 19.94 -15.84
N LEU A 465 -8.09 19.39 -14.66
CA LEU A 465 -7.76 18.01 -14.33
C LEU A 465 -8.63 17.03 -15.13
N PRO A 466 -8.10 15.85 -15.47
CA PRO A 466 -8.83 14.84 -16.23
C PRO A 466 -10.04 14.29 -15.45
N GLU A 467 -10.93 13.59 -16.15
CA GLU A 467 -12.12 12.95 -15.57
C GLU A 467 -11.80 12.04 -14.38
N VAL A 468 -10.65 11.35 -14.41
CA VAL A 468 -10.21 10.45 -13.33
C VAL A 468 -9.94 11.16 -12.01
N ALA A 469 -9.66 12.46 -12.07
CA ALA A 469 -9.45 13.34 -10.93
C ALA A 469 -10.74 14.08 -10.55
N ARG A 470 -11.84 13.85 -11.28
CA ARG A 470 -13.13 14.54 -11.14
C ARG A 470 -14.29 13.56 -10.94
N ASP A 471 -14.05 12.46 -10.23
CA ASP A 471 -15.01 11.37 -10.04
C ASP A 471 -15.88 11.51 -8.75
N GLY A 472 -15.69 12.60 -7.99
CA GLY A 472 -16.35 12.89 -6.72
C GLY A 472 -15.68 12.27 -5.48
N ARG A 473 -14.61 11.50 -5.65
CA ARG A 473 -13.82 10.90 -4.56
C ARG A 473 -12.70 11.86 -4.11
N PRO A 474 -12.19 11.69 -2.88
CA PRO A 474 -11.02 12.45 -2.45
C PRO A 474 -9.77 11.91 -3.15
N HIS A 475 -8.98 12.83 -3.70
CA HIS A 475 -7.70 12.58 -4.35
C HIS A 475 -6.62 13.52 -3.82
N SER A 476 -5.35 13.12 -3.78
CA SER A 476 -4.23 14.06 -3.56
C SER A 476 -3.66 14.55 -4.89
N LEU A 477 -3.29 15.84 -4.97
CA LEU A 477 -2.62 16.40 -6.15
C LEU A 477 -1.19 16.81 -5.79
N HIS A 478 -0.22 16.22 -6.46
CA HIS A 478 1.19 16.56 -6.33
C HIS A 478 1.67 17.35 -7.54
N ALA A 479 2.27 18.51 -7.30
CA ALA A 479 2.83 19.37 -8.34
C ALA A 479 4.34 19.50 -8.15
N LEU A 480 5.11 19.38 -9.23
CA LEU A 480 6.56 19.48 -9.23
C LEU A 480 7.01 20.39 -10.37
N ALA A 481 7.86 21.38 -10.09
CA ALA A 481 8.50 22.19 -11.12
C ALA A 481 9.82 21.57 -11.57
N LEU A 482 10.04 21.55 -12.88
CA LEU A 482 11.27 21.01 -13.49
C LEU A 482 12.35 22.10 -13.52
N ASP A 483 13.54 21.75 -13.02
CA ASP A 483 14.76 22.54 -13.20
C ASP A 483 15.35 22.23 -14.58
N ASP A 484 15.46 23.24 -15.43
CA ASP A 484 15.90 23.07 -16.82
C ASP A 484 17.42 22.86 -16.98
N ARG A 485 18.19 23.00 -15.89
CA ARG A 485 19.65 22.81 -15.87
C ARG A 485 20.08 21.57 -15.12
N SER A 486 19.48 21.31 -13.94
CA SER A 486 19.82 20.12 -13.15
C SER A 486 19.00 18.90 -13.54
N GLY A 487 17.81 19.08 -14.13
CA GLY A 487 16.90 18.00 -14.50
C GLY A 487 16.17 17.36 -13.31
N GLU A 488 16.41 17.82 -12.08
CA GLU A 488 15.77 17.29 -10.87
C GLU A 488 14.45 18.03 -10.59
N PRO A 489 13.31 17.32 -10.48
CA PRO A 489 12.02 17.94 -10.22
C PRO A 489 11.92 18.40 -8.75
N THR A 490 11.53 19.66 -8.54
CA THR A 490 11.28 20.22 -7.21
C THR A 490 9.78 20.25 -6.89
N ALA A 491 9.37 19.60 -5.81
CA ALA A 491 7.98 19.64 -5.36
C ALA A 491 7.55 21.06 -4.99
N LEU A 492 6.43 21.51 -5.55
CA LEU A 492 5.84 22.78 -5.19
C LEU A 492 5.31 22.72 -3.76
N GLN A 493 5.38 23.83 -3.04
CA GLN A 493 4.72 23.94 -1.74
C GLN A 493 3.21 23.73 -1.93
N GLY A 494 2.55 23.02 -1.01
CA GLY A 494 1.14 22.61 -1.17
C GLY A 494 0.92 21.35 -2.04
N SER A 495 1.97 20.80 -2.64
CA SER A 495 1.95 19.47 -3.28
C SER A 495 1.53 18.38 -2.29
N GLY A 496 0.64 17.48 -2.72
CA GLY A 496 0.00 16.47 -1.88
C GLY A 496 -1.34 16.92 -1.28
N ALA A 497 -1.85 18.10 -1.64
CA ALA A 497 -3.15 18.59 -1.19
C ALA A 497 -4.29 17.66 -1.64
N VAL A 498 -5.15 17.27 -0.70
CA VAL A 498 -6.33 16.46 -0.99
C VAL A 498 -7.48 17.35 -1.46
N PHE A 499 -8.17 16.94 -2.52
CA PHE A 499 -9.31 17.63 -3.09
C PHE A 499 -10.40 16.63 -3.53
N ARG A 500 -11.62 17.13 -3.75
CA ARG A 500 -12.73 16.39 -4.36
C ARG A 500 -13.29 17.20 -5.52
N ALA A 501 -13.35 16.62 -6.72
CA ALA A 501 -13.97 17.26 -7.87
C ALA A 501 -14.93 16.29 -8.56
N GLY A 502 -16.04 16.77 -9.14
CA GLY A 502 -17.05 15.96 -9.83
C GLY A 502 -17.26 16.41 -11.28
N LEU A 503 -17.65 15.48 -12.16
CA LEU A 503 -17.92 15.75 -13.59
C LEU A 503 -19.15 16.63 -13.86
N ASN A 504 -20.12 16.64 -12.94
CA ASN A 504 -21.35 17.41 -13.09
C ASN A 504 -21.24 18.73 -12.32
N ALA A 505 -20.97 19.81 -13.04
CA ALA A 505 -20.99 21.17 -12.49
C ALA A 505 -22.41 21.70 -12.14
N ASP A 506 -23.47 20.87 -12.19
CA ASP A 506 -24.87 21.34 -12.08
C ASP A 506 -25.81 20.51 -11.17
N ALA A 507 -25.29 19.63 -10.30
CA ALA A 507 -26.16 18.96 -9.32
C ALA A 507 -26.07 19.65 -7.95
N ALA A 508 -26.94 20.63 -7.76
CA ALA A 508 -27.22 21.23 -6.46
C ALA A 508 -27.68 20.14 -5.46
N VAL A 509 -26.77 19.70 -4.58
CA VAL A 509 -27.10 19.07 -3.31
C VAL A 509 -26.87 20.12 -2.22
N ASN A 510 -27.90 20.30 -1.39
CA ASN A 510 -28.03 21.27 -0.30
C ASN A 510 -26.74 21.37 0.56
N PRO A 511 -26.24 22.58 0.88
CA PRO A 511 -24.90 22.80 1.41
C PRO A 511 -24.91 22.68 2.94
N SER A 512 -24.09 21.78 3.49
CA SER A 512 -23.72 21.74 4.91
C SER A 512 -22.79 20.54 5.18
N TYR A 513 -21.57 20.59 4.65
CA TYR A 513 -20.30 20.09 5.21
C TYR A 513 -19.27 20.14 4.06
N ASP A 514 -18.77 21.33 3.78
CA ASP A 514 -17.76 21.60 2.76
C ASP A 514 -16.45 21.98 3.48
N ASP A 515 -15.33 21.74 2.81
CA ASP A 515 -13.95 22.06 3.18
C ASP A 515 -13.69 23.56 3.51
N ALA A 516 -14.73 24.38 3.55
CA ALA A 516 -14.73 25.81 3.89
C ALA A 516 -14.49 26.13 5.37
N HIS A 517 -14.33 25.12 6.24
CA HIS A 517 -14.21 25.32 7.70
C HIS A 517 -13.04 24.56 8.33
N ARG A 518 -11.97 24.32 7.57
CA ARG A 518 -10.71 23.88 8.18
C ARG A 518 -10.08 25.06 8.93
N PRO A 519 -9.40 24.81 10.07
CA PRO A 519 -8.64 25.83 10.75
C PRO A 519 -7.65 26.50 9.78
N GLU A 520 -7.60 27.82 9.78
CA GLU A 520 -6.64 28.62 9.01
C GLU A 520 -5.66 29.32 9.95
N GLY A 521 -4.47 29.63 9.47
CA GLY A 521 -3.46 30.31 10.30
C GLY A 521 -2.13 30.46 9.60
N PHE A 522 -1.22 31.19 10.26
CA PHE A 522 0.10 31.54 9.72
C PHE A 522 1.15 31.52 10.83
N VAL A 523 2.35 30.99 10.53
CA VAL A 523 3.52 31.06 11.41
C VAL A 523 4.26 32.38 11.15
N ASP A 524 4.31 33.28 12.13
CA ASP A 524 4.97 34.59 11.95
C ASP A 524 6.50 34.43 12.01
N SER A 525 7.01 33.75 13.05
CA SER A 525 8.45 33.59 13.28
C SER A 525 8.79 32.54 14.33
N VAL A 526 10.05 32.12 14.35
CA VAL A 526 10.69 31.47 15.50
C VAL A 526 11.70 32.44 16.10
N SER A 527 11.52 32.82 17.36
CA SER A 527 12.44 33.73 18.04
C SER A 527 13.80 33.06 18.33
N ALA A 528 14.83 33.87 18.60
CA ALA A 528 16.17 33.37 18.94
C ALA A 528 16.19 32.50 20.22
N ASP A 529 15.23 32.69 21.13
CA ASP A 529 15.05 31.86 22.32
C ASP A 529 14.11 30.66 22.09
N GLY A 530 13.70 30.38 20.84
CA GLY A 530 12.96 29.19 20.44
C GLY A 530 11.46 29.28 20.62
N VAL A 531 10.86 30.48 20.57
CA VAL A 531 9.40 30.64 20.63
C VAL A 531 8.84 30.76 19.22
N VAL A 532 8.11 29.73 18.79
CA VAL A 532 7.30 29.75 17.58
C VAL A 532 6.06 30.59 17.84
N SER A 533 5.87 31.68 17.10
CA SER A 533 4.72 32.56 17.25
C SER A 533 3.96 32.68 15.93
N GLY A 534 2.64 32.83 16.02
CA GLY A 534 1.76 32.93 14.87
C GLY A 534 0.33 33.20 15.27
N TRP A 535 -0.59 32.98 14.35
CA TRP A 535 -2.02 32.95 14.63
C TRP A 535 -2.68 31.76 13.96
N ALA A 536 -3.77 31.28 14.56
CA ALA A 536 -4.65 30.29 13.97
C ALA A 536 -6.09 30.55 14.43
N LEU A 537 -7.06 30.18 13.62
CA LEU A 537 -8.47 30.24 13.97
C LEU A 537 -9.24 29.18 13.21
N ASP A 538 -10.34 28.74 13.80
CA ASP A 538 -11.33 27.91 13.15
C ASP A 538 -12.64 28.69 13.15
N ARG A 539 -13.13 28.98 11.93
CA ARG A 539 -14.30 29.83 11.71
C ARG A 539 -15.59 29.21 12.29
N ASP A 540 -15.61 27.90 12.53
CA ASP A 540 -16.75 27.20 13.13
C ASP A 540 -16.94 27.52 14.61
N VAL A 541 -15.86 27.88 15.30
CA VAL A 541 -15.86 28.00 16.76
C VAL A 541 -15.52 29.41 17.27
N VAL A 542 -15.34 30.39 16.38
CA VAL A 542 -15.07 31.80 16.75
C VAL A 542 -16.13 32.33 17.74
N PRO A 543 -15.76 32.96 18.88
CA PRO A 543 -14.41 33.45 19.24
C PRO A 543 -13.57 32.47 20.08
N ALA A 544 -13.89 31.17 20.08
CA ALA A 544 -13.14 30.18 20.86
C ALA A 544 -11.73 29.95 20.30
N ASN A 545 -10.84 29.56 21.21
CA ASN A 545 -9.44 29.29 20.92
C ASN A 545 -9.30 27.91 20.25
N VAL A 546 -8.37 27.80 19.30
CA VAL A 546 -7.99 26.53 18.66
C VAL A 546 -6.65 26.04 19.20
N GLU A 547 -6.46 24.73 19.27
CA GLU A 547 -5.19 24.15 19.72
C GLU A 547 -4.19 24.10 18.56
N VAL A 548 -2.95 24.54 18.80
CA VAL A 548 -1.86 24.53 17.81
C VAL A 548 -0.77 23.58 18.26
N HIS A 549 -0.33 22.69 17.38
CA HIS A 549 0.74 21.72 17.61
C HIS A 549 1.96 22.04 16.73
N VAL A 550 3.16 21.90 17.28
CA VAL A 550 4.43 22.07 16.57
C VAL A 550 5.21 20.76 16.61
N TYR A 551 5.72 20.36 15.45
CA TYR A 551 6.63 19.23 15.25
C TYR A 551 7.94 19.74 14.66
N VAL A 552 9.07 19.12 14.98
CA VAL A 552 10.41 19.50 14.50
C VAL A 552 11.00 18.35 13.68
N ASP A 553 11.69 18.69 12.59
CA ASP A 553 12.42 17.82 11.66
C ASP A 553 11.58 16.71 11.01
N GLY A 554 10.27 16.95 10.90
CA GLY A 554 9.34 16.16 10.10
C GLY A 554 7.89 16.56 10.34
N PRO A 555 6.96 16.20 9.42
CA PRO A 555 5.54 16.44 9.60
C PRO A 555 4.95 15.54 10.69
N ALA A 556 3.79 15.92 11.22
CA ALA A 556 3.00 15.04 12.08
C ALA A 556 2.70 13.73 11.33
N LEU A 557 2.88 12.58 12.01
CA LEU A 557 2.65 11.23 11.46
C LEU A 557 3.61 10.78 10.36
N LEU A 558 4.58 11.60 9.96
CA LEU A 558 5.60 11.30 8.95
C LEU A 558 7.04 11.51 9.49
N GLY A 559 7.24 11.20 10.78
CA GLY A 559 8.56 11.20 11.42
C GLY A 559 8.95 12.49 12.15
N GLY A 560 8.07 13.49 12.21
CA GLY A 560 8.29 14.72 12.99
C GLY A 560 8.24 14.51 14.49
N GLU A 561 9.22 15.04 15.21
CA GLU A 561 9.24 15.00 16.67
C GLU A 561 8.31 16.07 17.25
N PHE A 562 7.35 15.69 18.08
CA PHE A 562 6.45 16.64 18.73
C PHE A 562 7.23 17.58 19.69
N ALA A 563 7.16 18.87 19.42
CA ALA A 563 7.90 19.90 20.16
C ALA A 563 7.04 20.68 21.15
N GLY A 564 5.71 20.71 20.97
CA GLY A 564 4.79 21.27 21.95
C GLY A 564 3.46 21.70 21.35
N SER A 565 2.52 22.07 22.21
CA SER A 565 1.24 22.65 21.80
C SER A 565 0.83 23.82 22.69
N THR A 566 -0.09 24.65 22.19
CA THR A 566 -0.74 25.71 22.96
C THR A 566 -2.06 26.11 22.30
N PRO A 567 -3.08 26.52 23.07
CA PRO A 567 -4.26 27.14 22.50
C PRO A 567 -3.95 28.56 22.00
N THR A 568 -4.66 29.03 20.99
CA THR A 568 -4.60 30.41 20.53
C THR A 568 -5.23 31.32 21.58
N GLY A 569 -4.44 31.91 22.47
CA GLY A 569 -4.95 32.73 23.58
C GLY A 569 -4.34 34.12 23.65
N ARG A 570 -3.64 34.56 22.59
CA ARG A 570 -2.98 35.87 22.53
C ARG A 570 -3.74 36.81 21.60
N ALA A 571 -3.89 38.06 22.01
CA ALA A 571 -4.58 39.07 21.21
C ALA A 571 -3.83 39.35 19.89
N ARG A 572 -4.57 39.31 18.78
CA ARG A 572 -4.13 39.71 17.43
C ARG A 572 -5.12 40.68 16.79
N PRO A 573 -5.16 41.95 17.23
CA PRO A 573 -6.11 42.93 16.71
C PRO A 573 -5.95 43.18 15.20
N ASP A 574 -4.74 43.02 14.68
CA ASP A 574 -4.41 43.05 13.27
C ASP A 574 -5.13 41.95 12.48
N VAL A 575 -5.09 40.70 12.96
CA VAL A 575 -5.79 39.55 12.36
C VAL A 575 -7.30 39.74 12.47
N ASN A 576 -7.80 40.17 13.62
CA ASN A 576 -9.22 40.46 13.84
C ASN A 576 -9.75 41.51 12.86
N ASN A 577 -8.98 42.59 12.64
CA ASN A 577 -9.34 43.65 11.71
C ASN A 577 -9.28 43.19 10.25
N ALA A 578 -8.27 42.39 9.89
CA ALA A 578 -8.09 41.90 8.52
C ALA A 578 -9.15 40.87 8.12
N LEU A 579 -9.53 39.98 9.04
CA LEU A 579 -10.45 38.87 8.79
C LEU A 579 -11.89 39.14 9.26
N GLY A 580 -12.12 40.24 9.99
CA GLY A 580 -13.44 40.62 10.48
C GLY A 580 -13.98 39.69 11.58
N VAL A 581 -13.10 39.10 12.39
CA VAL A 581 -13.46 38.11 13.42
C VAL A 581 -13.15 38.61 14.84
N PRO A 582 -13.98 38.31 15.86
CA PRO A 582 -13.68 38.58 17.26
C PRO A 582 -12.82 37.47 17.89
N GLY A 583 -12.16 37.74 19.02
CA GLY A 583 -11.43 36.73 19.81
C GLY A 583 -9.91 36.93 19.84
N ASP A 584 -9.22 36.00 20.51
CA ASP A 584 -7.76 35.99 20.63
C ASP A 584 -7.19 34.83 19.81
N HIS A 585 -6.63 35.13 18.64
CA HIS A 585 -6.22 34.10 17.66
C HIS A 585 -4.71 33.85 17.61
N GLY A 586 -3.92 34.54 18.44
CA GLY A 586 -2.47 34.39 18.48
C GLY A 586 -2.02 33.21 19.34
N PHE A 587 -0.96 32.52 18.90
CA PHE A 587 -0.32 31.45 19.67
C PHE A 587 1.17 31.74 19.91
N GLY A 588 1.76 31.02 20.86
CA GLY A 588 3.21 30.98 21.01
C GLY A 588 3.67 29.72 21.74
N VAL A 589 4.41 28.86 21.03
CA VAL A 589 4.91 27.55 21.52
C VAL A 589 6.42 27.66 21.72
N ARG A 590 6.91 27.33 22.91
CA ARG A 590 8.35 27.29 23.19
C ARG A 590 8.90 25.92 22.83
N LEU A 591 9.88 25.88 21.95
CA LEU A 591 10.59 24.66 21.57
C LEU A 591 11.48 24.14 22.71
N PRO A 592 11.60 22.80 22.86
CA PRO A 592 12.54 22.18 23.77
C PRO A 592 13.99 22.60 23.53
N ASP A 593 14.78 22.74 24.59
CA ASP A 593 16.16 23.24 24.53
C ASP A 593 17.09 22.40 23.63
N ARG A 594 16.76 21.12 23.41
CA ARG A 594 17.50 20.25 22.49
C ARG A 594 17.47 20.69 21.03
N PHE A 595 16.49 21.50 20.64
CA PHE A 595 16.39 22.11 19.30
C PHE A 595 17.00 23.52 19.25
N MET A 596 17.66 23.93 20.34
CA MET A 596 18.37 25.20 20.47
C MET A 596 19.89 24.95 20.48
N ASP A 597 20.35 24.09 19.58
CA ASP A 597 21.70 23.51 19.58
C ASP A 597 22.69 24.19 18.61
N GLY A 598 22.22 25.17 17.84
CA GLY A 598 23.00 25.85 16.79
C GLY A 598 22.86 25.23 15.40
N GLN A 599 22.12 24.13 15.25
CA GLN A 599 21.88 23.46 13.97
C GLN A 599 20.59 23.98 13.30
N PRO A 600 20.50 23.85 11.96
CA PRO A 600 19.26 24.12 11.26
C PRO A 600 18.22 23.04 11.58
N HIS A 601 17.01 23.48 11.87
CA HIS A 601 15.83 22.65 12.14
C HIS A 601 14.64 23.15 11.32
N VAL A 602 13.68 22.26 11.07
CA VAL A 602 12.46 22.58 10.32
C VAL A 602 11.23 22.30 11.19
N ILE A 603 10.31 23.27 11.32
CA ILE A 603 9.08 23.06 12.12
C ILE A 603 7.82 22.93 11.26
N TYR A 604 6.96 22.01 11.66
CA TYR A 604 5.64 21.74 11.07
C TYR A 604 4.55 22.10 12.08
N VAL A 605 3.70 23.07 11.76
CA VAL A 605 2.73 23.66 12.69
C VAL A 605 1.32 23.38 12.20
N TYR A 606 0.47 22.82 13.06
CA TYR A 606 -0.90 22.44 12.72
C TYR A 606 -1.89 23.05 13.70
N ALA A 607 -3.04 23.52 13.20
CA ALA A 607 -4.20 23.87 14.01
C ALA A 607 -5.25 22.75 14.00
N PHE A 608 -5.80 22.47 15.17
CA PHE A 608 -6.78 21.41 15.39
C PHE A 608 -8.21 21.93 15.27
N ASN A 609 -9.05 21.16 14.58
CA ASN A 609 -10.49 21.36 14.55
C ASN A 609 -11.11 20.56 15.70
N GLY A 610 -11.76 21.25 16.65
CA GLY A 610 -12.22 20.70 17.92
C GLY A 610 -13.41 19.73 17.83
N GLY A 611 -13.20 18.55 17.24
CA GLY A 611 -14.16 17.43 17.23
C GLY A 611 -14.39 16.73 15.89
N HIS A 612 -13.70 17.14 14.82
CA HIS A 612 -13.85 16.58 13.47
C HIS A 612 -12.51 16.17 12.84
N PRO A 613 -12.47 15.16 11.94
CA PRO A 613 -11.26 14.85 11.19
C PRO A 613 -10.93 16.00 10.23
N GLY A 614 -9.83 16.73 10.46
CA GLY A 614 -9.51 17.89 9.60
C GLY A 614 -8.38 18.83 10.00
N ASN A 615 -7.44 18.43 10.88
CA ASN A 615 -6.29 19.28 11.28
C ASN A 615 -5.60 19.88 10.07
N ALA A 616 -5.27 21.17 10.12
CA ALA A 616 -4.71 21.92 9.00
C ALA A 616 -3.30 22.38 9.33
N MET A 617 -2.36 22.12 8.42
CA MET A 617 -1.02 22.70 8.52
C MET A 617 -1.14 24.21 8.25
N LEU A 618 -0.55 25.02 9.12
CA LEU A 618 -0.60 26.46 9.01
C LEU A 618 0.24 26.94 7.83
N ALA A 619 -0.16 28.07 7.23
CA ALA A 619 0.65 28.73 6.23
C ALA A 619 2.00 29.16 6.83
N HIS A 620 3.03 29.21 5.98
CA HIS A 620 4.44 29.38 6.39
C HIS A 620 4.96 28.24 7.27
N SER A 621 4.38 27.05 7.10
CA SER A 621 4.88 25.79 7.63
C SER A 621 5.00 24.77 6.47
N PRO A 622 6.12 24.02 6.32
CA PRO A 622 7.29 24.00 7.20
C PRO A 622 8.04 25.35 7.29
N TYR A 623 8.59 25.65 8.47
CA TYR A 623 9.38 26.86 8.75
C TYR A 623 10.79 26.46 9.18
N GLU A 624 11.82 26.90 8.46
CA GLU A 624 13.20 26.62 8.81
C GLU A 624 13.74 27.66 9.80
N PHE A 625 14.46 27.20 10.83
CA PHE A 625 15.14 28.09 11.77
C PHE A 625 16.49 27.49 12.18
N ALA A 626 17.47 28.35 12.46
CA ALA A 626 18.69 27.92 13.13
C ALA A 626 18.44 27.99 14.64
N GLY A 627 18.61 26.88 15.36
CA GLY A 627 18.46 26.84 16.81
C GLY A 627 19.43 27.80 17.48
N GLY A 628 19.00 28.99 17.88
CA GLY A 628 19.86 29.95 18.58
C GLY A 628 20.45 29.31 19.84
N ARG A 629 21.79 29.25 19.95
CA ARG A 629 22.43 28.76 21.19
C ARG A 629 22.05 29.69 22.33
N ARG A 630 21.40 29.14 23.35
CA ARG A 630 21.11 29.87 24.59
C ARG A 630 22.34 29.97 25.49
#